data_AF-A0A9W6MMA5-F1
#
_entry.id   AF-A0A9W6MMA5-F1
#
_cell.length_a   1.000
_cell.length_b   1.000
_cell.length_c   1.000
_cell.angle_alpha   90.00
_cell.angle_beta   90.00
_cell.angle_gamma   90.00
#
_symmetry.space_group_name_H-M   'P 1'
#
loop_
_entity.id
_entity.type
_entity.pdbx_description
1 polymer ?
#
loop_
_entity_poly.entity_id
_entity_poly.type
_entity_poly.pdbx_seq_one_letter_code
_entity_poly.pdbx_strand_id
1 'polypeptide(L)'
;MKDLVLVLGDQLSPGLPGLRQLQPGDADILMAEVTAETEYVWHHRKKIAFIFSAMRHFAGELRAAGRHVIYRAFDETPPCPELASAVADALAAGNYKRLILTEPGEWRLRAEMESWEERFGLPVIILEDDRFICSHDDFNRWADGRKQLRMEYFYREMRQRTGLLMEGGKPAGGRWNFDSENRKPASGNLFMPQPFGAEPDAITRDVLDLVEARFPDGFGDLRPFRFAVTRADAEKALDHFIATALKDFGDYQDAMLKGEAFLYHSVLSAYINAGLLDPLDVCRRAEAAWQAGEAPLNAVEGFIRQIIGWREYVRGIYWREGPDYVRRNALEATRPLPDFYWSGETDMACLAAAIGQTRREAYAHHIQRLMVTGTFALIAGIDPHALHEWYLAVYIDAFEWVEAPNTIGMSQFADGGLLGSKPYAASGAYIDRMSDYCAGCRYDVKDKTGPKSCPFNALYWDFLDRNADRLRGNPRLGPVYKNWDRMDEAKRQAYRDRAEAVLKGL
;
A
#
# COMPACT_ATOMS: atom_id res chain seq x y z
N MET A 1 11.02 -22.32 -32.80
CA MET A 1 10.18 -22.25 -31.58
C MET A 1 10.51 -20.95 -30.88
N LYS A 2 9.49 -20.17 -30.56
CA LYS A 2 9.63 -18.90 -29.85
C LYS A 2 9.55 -19.12 -28.34
N ASP A 3 9.86 -18.08 -27.56
CA ASP A 3 9.50 -18.02 -26.15
C ASP A 3 8.04 -17.52 -26.01
N LEU A 4 7.31 -18.00 -25.00
CA LEU A 4 6.08 -17.36 -24.54
C LEU A 4 6.43 -16.57 -23.29
N VAL A 5 6.10 -15.28 -23.25
CA VAL A 5 6.37 -14.41 -22.10
C VAL A 5 5.07 -13.98 -21.47
N LEU A 6 4.81 -14.35 -20.22
CA LEU A 6 3.67 -13.84 -19.46
C LEU A 6 4.05 -12.53 -18.76
N VAL A 7 3.20 -11.51 -18.90
CA VAL A 7 3.30 -10.24 -18.18
C VAL A 7 2.05 -10.03 -17.34
N LEU A 8 2.22 -9.83 -16.03
CA LEU A 8 1.13 -9.63 -15.08
C LEU A 8 0.66 -8.17 -15.04
N GLY A 9 -0.52 -7.95 -14.44
CA GLY A 9 -1.14 -6.62 -14.33
C GLY A 9 -0.35 -5.60 -13.50
N ASP A 10 0.58 -6.07 -12.67
CA ASP A 10 1.49 -5.25 -11.87
C ASP A 10 2.92 -5.16 -12.45
N GLN A 11 3.14 -5.66 -13.67
CA GLN A 11 4.45 -5.76 -14.33
C GLN A 11 4.56 -4.93 -15.61
N LEU A 12 3.83 -3.80 -15.68
CA LEU A 12 3.66 -2.98 -16.89
C LEU A 12 4.87 -2.08 -17.19
N SER A 13 6.05 -2.68 -17.36
CA SER A 13 7.31 -1.99 -17.64
C SER A 13 8.00 -2.58 -18.89
N PRO A 14 8.40 -1.77 -19.89
CA PRO A 14 9.18 -2.25 -21.04
C PRO A 14 10.55 -2.80 -20.63
N GLY A 15 11.06 -2.35 -19.47
CA GLY A 15 12.33 -2.78 -18.91
C GLY A 15 12.26 -4.09 -18.13
N LEU A 16 11.08 -4.72 -18.02
CA LEU A 16 10.87 -5.96 -17.25
C LEU A 16 11.87 -7.07 -17.69
N PRO A 17 12.44 -7.86 -16.77
CA PRO A 17 13.40 -8.92 -17.08
C PRO A 17 12.96 -9.86 -18.21
N GLY A 18 11.70 -10.29 -18.19
CA GLY A 18 11.14 -11.17 -19.23
C GLY A 18 10.97 -10.52 -20.60
N LEU A 19 11.00 -9.19 -20.68
CA LEU A 19 10.87 -8.41 -21.92
C LEU A 19 12.23 -7.88 -22.42
N ARG A 20 13.19 -7.72 -21.52
CA ARG A 20 14.53 -7.20 -21.80
C ARG A 20 15.27 -8.14 -22.75
N GLN A 21 16.04 -7.57 -23.67
CA GLN A 21 16.88 -8.29 -24.65
C GLN A 21 16.14 -9.10 -25.73
N LEU A 22 14.82 -9.26 -25.67
CA LEU A 22 14.07 -9.84 -26.77
C LEU A 22 14.12 -8.92 -28.00
N GLN A 23 14.25 -9.46 -29.20
CA GLN A 23 14.01 -8.78 -30.47
C GLN A 23 12.62 -9.10 -31.02
N PRO A 24 12.07 -8.29 -31.95
CA PRO A 24 10.84 -8.65 -32.66
C PRO A 24 10.96 -10.05 -33.29
N GLY A 25 10.02 -10.94 -32.96
CA GLY A 25 9.99 -12.32 -33.44
C GLY A 25 10.58 -13.37 -32.50
N ASP A 26 11.32 -12.97 -31.45
CA ASP A 26 11.93 -13.91 -30.49
C ASP A 26 10.91 -14.55 -29.55
N ALA A 27 9.86 -13.80 -29.21
CA ALA A 27 8.82 -14.22 -28.29
C ALA A 27 7.45 -13.67 -28.67
N ASP A 28 6.41 -14.37 -28.23
CA ASP A 28 5.06 -13.84 -28.15
C ASP A 28 4.76 -13.47 -26.69
N ILE A 29 4.15 -12.29 -26.47
CA ILE A 29 3.85 -11.77 -25.13
C ILE A 29 2.38 -12.06 -24.82
N LEU A 30 2.11 -12.72 -23.71
CA LEU A 30 0.77 -12.99 -23.20
C LEU A 30 0.44 -12.04 -22.05
N MET A 31 -0.75 -11.44 -22.14
CA MET A 31 -1.39 -10.70 -21.05
C MET A 31 -2.86 -11.14 -20.98
N ALA A 32 -3.40 -11.28 -19.78
CA ALA A 32 -4.77 -11.76 -19.60
C ALA A 32 -5.47 -11.08 -18.42
N GLU A 33 -6.67 -10.56 -18.67
CA GLU A 33 -7.62 -10.15 -17.65
C GLU A 33 -8.46 -11.38 -17.26
N VAL A 34 -8.37 -11.87 -16.02
CA VAL A 34 -8.97 -13.15 -15.61
C VAL A 34 -9.84 -13.02 -14.36
N THR A 35 -10.84 -13.90 -14.23
CA THR A 35 -11.81 -13.89 -13.11
C THR A 35 -11.14 -14.07 -11.75
N ALA A 36 -10.23 -15.05 -11.61
CA ALA A 36 -9.57 -15.36 -10.34
C ALA A 36 -8.87 -14.15 -9.71
N GLU A 37 -8.25 -13.29 -10.53
CA GLU A 37 -7.53 -12.08 -10.07
C GLU A 37 -8.46 -10.89 -9.77
N THR A 38 -9.76 -11.02 -10.05
CA THR A 38 -10.77 -10.02 -9.67
C THR A 38 -11.62 -10.42 -8.47
N GLU A 39 -11.58 -11.70 -8.07
CA GLU A 39 -12.48 -12.27 -7.07
C GLU A 39 -11.76 -12.83 -5.83
N TYR A 40 -10.43 -12.94 -5.83
CA TYR A 40 -9.69 -13.46 -4.67
C TYR A 40 -9.82 -12.57 -3.41
N VAL A 41 -10.03 -11.27 -3.60
CA VAL A 41 -10.62 -10.36 -2.60
C VAL A 41 -11.59 -9.41 -3.29
N TRP A 42 -12.43 -8.74 -2.51
CA TRP A 42 -13.49 -7.86 -3.04
C TRP A 42 -12.96 -6.49 -3.48
N HIS A 43 -12.14 -6.46 -4.52
CA HIS A 43 -11.42 -5.26 -4.96
C HIS A 43 -12.33 -4.06 -5.24
N HIS A 44 -11.83 -2.88 -4.89
CA HIS A 44 -12.46 -1.63 -5.27
C HIS A 44 -12.58 -1.54 -6.81
N ARG A 45 -13.76 -1.13 -7.28
CA ARG A 45 -14.04 -0.99 -8.73
C ARG A 45 -13.01 -0.14 -9.50
N LYS A 46 -12.52 0.97 -8.92
CA LYS A 46 -11.43 1.79 -9.51
C LYS A 46 -10.11 1.02 -9.64
N LYS A 47 -9.79 0.09 -8.73
CA LYS A 47 -8.58 -0.75 -8.80
C LYS A 47 -8.64 -1.69 -9.99
N ILE A 48 -9.76 -2.39 -10.16
CA ILE A 48 -10.00 -3.26 -11.33
C ILE A 48 -9.90 -2.44 -12.62
N ALA A 49 -10.59 -1.29 -12.69
CA ALA A 49 -10.56 -0.44 -13.87
C ALA A 49 -9.17 0.12 -14.19
N PHE A 50 -8.40 0.52 -13.17
CA PHE A 50 -7.03 0.98 -13.34
C PHE A 50 -6.13 -0.12 -13.91
N ILE A 51 -6.13 -1.31 -13.32
CA ILE A 51 -5.29 -2.42 -13.76
C ILE A 51 -5.65 -2.82 -15.20
N PHE A 52 -6.94 -3.04 -15.50
CA PHE A 52 -7.38 -3.43 -16.84
C PHE A 52 -7.06 -2.35 -17.89
N SER A 53 -7.35 -1.08 -17.61
CA SER A 53 -7.00 -0.01 -18.54
C SER A 53 -5.49 0.06 -18.74
N ALA A 54 -4.69 0.07 -17.67
CA ALA A 54 -3.23 0.12 -17.79
C ALA A 54 -2.65 -1.07 -18.56
N MET A 55 -3.19 -2.28 -18.36
CA MET A 55 -2.83 -3.47 -19.12
C MET A 55 -3.13 -3.32 -20.62
N ARG A 56 -4.34 -2.84 -20.98
CA ARG A 56 -4.73 -2.62 -22.39
C ARG A 56 -3.84 -1.59 -23.06
N HIS A 57 -3.53 -0.48 -22.37
CA HIS A 57 -2.61 0.55 -22.85
C HIS A 57 -1.18 0.01 -23.01
N PHE A 58 -0.69 -0.76 -22.04
CA PHE A 58 0.64 -1.37 -22.10
C PHE A 58 0.77 -2.39 -23.24
N ALA A 59 -0.27 -3.19 -23.49
CA ALA A 59 -0.32 -4.06 -24.66
C ALA A 59 -0.24 -3.25 -25.98
N GLY A 60 -0.87 -2.08 -26.03
CA GLY A 60 -0.72 -1.12 -27.12
C GLY A 60 0.72 -0.59 -27.27
N GLU A 61 1.35 -0.19 -26.16
CA GLU A 61 2.75 0.27 -26.09
C GLU A 61 3.71 -0.79 -26.66
N LEU A 62 3.54 -2.05 -26.24
CA LEU A 62 4.35 -3.18 -26.72
C LEU A 62 4.13 -3.45 -28.22
N ARG A 63 2.89 -3.41 -28.71
CA ARG A 63 2.58 -3.55 -30.15
C ARG A 63 3.20 -2.44 -30.97
N ALA A 64 3.14 -1.19 -30.49
CA ALA A 64 3.77 -0.04 -31.13
C ALA A 64 5.30 -0.19 -31.19
N ALA A 65 5.91 -0.86 -30.22
CA ALA A 65 7.33 -1.23 -30.22
C ALA A 65 7.66 -2.46 -31.10
N GLY A 66 6.72 -2.95 -31.93
CA GLY A 66 6.91 -4.07 -32.84
C GLY A 66 6.85 -5.45 -32.18
N ARG A 67 6.33 -5.55 -30.95
CA ARG A 67 6.12 -6.82 -30.26
C ARG A 67 4.82 -7.48 -30.70
N HIS A 68 4.82 -8.81 -30.72
CA HIS A 68 3.59 -9.58 -30.90
C HIS A 68 2.96 -9.84 -29.52
N VAL A 69 1.73 -9.35 -29.32
CA VAL A 69 1.03 -9.41 -28.03
C VAL A 69 -0.30 -10.15 -28.18
N ILE A 70 -0.40 -11.30 -27.53
CA ILE A 70 -1.61 -12.09 -27.30
C ILE A 70 -2.28 -11.49 -26.06
N TYR A 71 -3.44 -10.85 -26.25
CA TYR A 71 -4.18 -10.21 -25.17
C TYR A 71 -5.53 -10.88 -24.99
N ARG A 72 -5.81 -11.40 -23.79
CA ARG A 72 -7.11 -11.97 -23.41
C ARG A 72 -7.86 -10.93 -22.58
N ALA A 73 -8.93 -10.37 -23.15
CA ALA A 73 -9.71 -9.34 -22.51
C ALA A 73 -10.86 -9.94 -21.67
N PHE A 74 -11.26 -9.24 -20.62
CA PHE A 74 -12.28 -9.71 -19.67
C PHE A 74 -13.71 -9.71 -20.25
N ASP A 75 -13.90 -9.05 -21.39
CA ASP A 75 -15.16 -9.02 -22.14
C ASP A 75 -15.38 -10.26 -23.03
N GLU A 76 -14.41 -11.20 -23.06
CA GLU A 76 -14.63 -12.53 -23.60
C GLU A 76 -15.79 -13.25 -22.88
N THR A 77 -16.52 -14.10 -23.60
CA THR A 77 -17.70 -14.80 -23.06
C THR A 77 -17.53 -16.32 -23.19
N PRO A 78 -17.38 -17.05 -22.05
CA PRO A 78 -17.13 -16.54 -20.70
C PRO A 78 -15.73 -15.89 -20.58
N PRO A 79 -15.47 -15.02 -19.57
CA PRO A 79 -14.12 -14.53 -19.33
C PRO A 79 -13.17 -15.68 -19.00
N CYS A 80 -11.89 -15.48 -19.28
CA CYS A 80 -10.87 -16.45 -18.92
C CYS A 80 -10.86 -16.64 -17.39
N PRO A 81 -10.97 -17.89 -16.87
CA PRO A 81 -11.12 -18.11 -15.44
C PRO A 81 -9.85 -17.80 -14.64
N GLU A 82 -8.68 -18.19 -15.15
CA GLU A 82 -7.39 -18.11 -14.44
C GLU A 82 -6.23 -17.91 -15.42
N LEU A 83 -5.11 -17.37 -14.93
CA LEU A 83 -3.91 -17.10 -15.75
C LEU A 83 -3.38 -18.38 -16.41
N ALA A 84 -3.42 -19.51 -15.69
CA ALA A 84 -2.98 -20.78 -16.23
C ALA A 84 -3.83 -21.28 -17.42
N SER A 85 -5.11 -20.90 -17.48
CA SER A 85 -5.97 -21.18 -18.63
C SER A 85 -5.56 -20.34 -19.84
N ALA A 86 -5.27 -19.05 -19.64
CA ALA A 86 -4.75 -18.19 -20.72
C ALA A 86 -3.41 -18.70 -21.26
N VAL A 87 -2.54 -19.19 -20.37
CA VAL A 87 -1.25 -19.81 -20.75
C VAL A 87 -1.48 -21.10 -21.53
N ALA A 88 -2.36 -21.99 -21.06
CA ALA A 88 -2.68 -23.23 -21.77
C ALA A 88 -3.20 -22.99 -23.19
N ASP A 89 -4.13 -22.03 -23.34
CA ASP A 89 -4.69 -21.65 -24.64
C ASP A 89 -3.62 -21.10 -25.58
N ALA A 90 -2.73 -20.23 -25.07
CA ALA A 90 -1.63 -19.69 -25.86
C ALA A 90 -0.68 -20.80 -26.32
N LEU A 91 -0.28 -21.69 -25.40
CA LEU A 91 0.62 -22.82 -25.67
C LEU A 91 0.03 -23.77 -26.72
N ALA A 92 -1.28 -24.04 -26.67
CA ALA A 92 -1.97 -24.89 -27.64
C ALA A 92 -2.06 -24.24 -29.04
N ALA A 93 -2.14 -22.91 -29.11
CA ALA A 93 -2.24 -22.17 -30.36
C ALA A 93 -0.89 -21.91 -31.06
N GLY A 94 0.23 -22.07 -30.35
CA GLY A 94 1.57 -21.75 -30.84
C GLY A 94 2.57 -22.89 -30.69
N ASN A 95 3.82 -22.62 -31.06
CA ASN A 95 4.93 -23.56 -30.90
C ASN A 95 6.07 -22.92 -30.11
N TYR A 96 6.06 -23.16 -28.79
CA TYR A 96 6.94 -22.54 -27.82
C TYR A 96 7.93 -23.52 -27.23
N LYS A 97 9.15 -23.05 -26.96
CA LYS A 97 10.21 -23.87 -26.34
C LYS A 97 10.24 -23.77 -24.81
N ARG A 98 9.67 -22.70 -24.25
CA ARG A 98 9.56 -22.45 -22.80
C ARG A 98 8.57 -21.31 -22.54
N LEU A 99 8.08 -21.25 -21.31
CA LEU A 99 7.38 -20.10 -20.73
C LEU A 99 8.37 -19.29 -19.88
N ILE A 100 8.34 -17.97 -20.03
CA ILE A 100 9.13 -17.04 -19.22
C ILE A 100 8.15 -16.11 -18.51
N LEU A 101 8.38 -15.88 -17.22
CA LEU A 101 7.67 -14.89 -16.43
C LEU A 101 8.63 -14.19 -15.47
N THR A 102 8.29 -12.97 -15.10
CA THR A 102 8.92 -12.33 -13.94
C THR A 102 8.15 -12.76 -12.69
N GLU A 103 8.83 -12.99 -11.58
CA GLU A 103 8.21 -13.45 -10.34
C GLU A 103 7.01 -12.58 -9.94
N PRO A 104 5.91 -13.18 -9.47
CA PRO A 104 4.72 -12.43 -9.06
C PRO A 104 4.94 -11.74 -7.71
N GLY A 105 4.12 -10.74 -7.42
CA GLY A 105 4.12 -10.03 -6.14
C GLY A 105 3.33 -10.70 -5.01
N GLU A 106 2.78 -11.90 -5.20
CA GLU A 106 1.94 -12.58 -4.19
C GLU A 106 2.30 -14.08 -4.05
N TRP A 107 2.30 -14.59 -2.82
CA TRP A 107 2.60 -16.00 -2.49
C TRP A 107 1.64 -16.97 -3.16
N ARG A 108 0.35 -16.61 -3.23
CA ARG A 108 -0.67 -17.41 -3.95
C ARG A 108 -0.28 -17.65 -5.40
N LEU A 109 0.05 -16.58 -6.13
CA LEU A 109 0.47 -16.67 -7.52
C LEU A 109 1.82 -17.37 -7.67
N ARG A 110 2.77 -17.13 -6.75
CA ARG A 110 4.07 -17.81 -6.77
C ARG A 110 3.91 -19.32 -6.66
N ALA A 111 3.12 -19.79 -5.70
CA ALA A 111 2.85 -21.20 -5.49
C ALA A 111 2.15 -21.84 -6.71
N GLU A 112 1.22 -21.12 -7.34
CA GLU A 112 0.57 -21.58 -8.57
C GLU A 112 1.60 -21.72 -9.70
N MET A 113 2.40 -20.68 -9.94
CA MET A 113 3.36 -20.59 -11.06
C MET A 113 4.53 -21.57 -10.93
N GLU A 114 4.97 -21.88 -9.72
CA GLU A 114 6.02 -22.89 -9.46
C GLU A 114 5.57 -24.30 -9.87
N SER A 115 4.25 -24.57 -9.93
CA SER A 115 3.70 -25.85 -10.40
C SER A 115 3.59 -25.98 -11.94
N TRP A 116 3.80 -24.88 -12.68
CA TRP A 116 3.44 -24.81 -14.08
C TRP A 116 4.34 -25.63 -15.02
N GLU A 117 5.59 -25.91 -14.65
CA GLU A 117 6.46 -26.77 -15.46
C GLU A 117 5.89 -28.19 -15.59
N GLU A 118 5.43 -28.76 -14.48
CA GLU A 118 4.74 -30.05 -14.47
C GLU A 118 3.39 -29.95 -15.17
N ARG A 119 2.61 -28.90 -14.88
CA ARG A 119 1.27 -28.69 -15.46
C ARG A 119 1.28 -28.63 -16.98
N PHE A 120 2.25 -27.93 -17.57
CA PHE A 120 2.31 -27.71 -19.02
C PHE A 120 3.27 -28.64 -19.75
N GLY A 121 4.14 -29.36 -19.04
CA GLY A 121 5.09 -30.29 -19.65
C GLY A 121 6.15 -29.58 -20.51
N LEU A 122 6.50 -28.34 -20.17
CA LEU A 122 7.54 -27.54 -20.83
C LEU A 122 8.29 -26.66 -19.82
N PRO A 123 9.55 -26.27 -20.11
CA PRO A 123 10.34 -25.48 -19.16
C PRO A 123 9.67 -24.16 -18.79
N VAL A 124 9.59 -23.87 -17.49
CA VAL A 124 9.06 -22.59 -16.97
C VAL A 124 10.18 -21.84 -16.26
N ILE A 125 10.52 -20.66 -16.78
CA ILE A 125 11.59 -19.82 -16.24
C ILE A 125 10.97 -18.63 -15.49
N ILE A 126 11.10 -18.63 -14.17
CA ILE A 126 10.71 -17.51 -13.31
C ILE A 126 11.94 -16.64 -13.07
N LEU A 127 11.91 -15.42 -13.58
CA LEU A 127 12.98 -14.43 -13.44
C LEU A 127 12.75 -13.57 -12.21
N GLU A 128 13.82 -13.22 -11.49
CA GLU A 128 13.78 -12.24 -10.40
C GLU A 128 13.32 -10.87 -10.92
N ASP A 129 12.51 -10.15 -10.12
CA ASP A 129 12.02 -8.82 -10.46
C ASP A 129 13.04 -7.72 -10.07
N ASP A 130 13.80 -7.25 -11.06
CA ASP A 130 14.84 -6.25 -10.87
C ASP A 130 14.35 -4.79 -10.89
N ARG A 131 13.03 -4.58 -10.80
CA ARG A 131 12.44 -3.26 -10.47
C ARG A 131 12.62 -2.89 -8.99
N PHE A 132 12.95 -3.88 -8.16
CA PHE A 132 13.32 -3.67 -6.77
C PHE A 132 14.83 -3.54 -6.63
N ILE A 133 15.28 -2.63 -5.76
CA ILE A 133 16.69 -2.33 -5.56
C ILE A 133 17.38 -3.45 -4.76
N CYS A 134 16.61 -4.12 -3.91
CA CYS A 134 17.07 -5.23 -3.09
C CYS A 134 16.43 -6.55 -3.55
N SER A 135 17.27 -7.49 -3.97
CA SER A 135 16.87 -8.88 -4.24
C SER A 135 16.43 -9.59 -2.96
N HIS A 136 15.71 -10.72 -3.11
CA HIS A 136 15.37 -11.56 -1.95
C HIS A 136 16.63 -12.07 -1.25
N ASP A 137 17.63 -12.47 -2.03
CA ASP A 137 18.93 -12.94 -1.53
C ASP A 137 19.69 -11.84 -0.79
N ASP A 138 19.71 -10.61 -1.33
CA ASP A 138 20.33 -9.48 -0.65
C ASP A 138 19.63 -9.16 0.67
N PHE A 139 18.29 -9.18 0.68
CA PHE A 139 17.53 -8.91 1.89
C PHE A 139 17.74 -9.99 2.95
N ASN A 140 17.77 -11.27 2.54
CA ASN A 140 18.05 -12.38 3.44
C ASN A 140 19.46 -12.29 4.02
N ARG A 141 20.48 -11.98 3.20
CA ARG A 141 21.85 -11.71 3.68
C ARG A 141 21.91 -10.53 4.63
N TRP A 142 21.18 -9.46 4.34
CA TRP A 142 21.08 -8.30 5.22
C TRP A 142 20.46 -8.68 6.56
N ALA A 143 19.39 -9.47 6.57
CA ALA A 143 18.64 -9.85 7.76
C ALA A 143 19.36 -10.91 8.61
N ASP A 144 20.18 -11.76 8.00
CA ASP A 144 20.82 -12.89 8.69
C ASP A 144 21.69 -12.45 9.88
N GLY A 145 21.62 -13.21 10.97
CA GLY A 145 22.28 -12.91 12.25
C GLY A 145 21.77 -11.68 13.02
N ARG A 146 20.82 -10.90 12.48
CA ARG A 146 20.26 -9.73 13.19
C ARG A 146 19.12 -10.14 14.11
N LYS A 147 19.25 -9.80 15.40
CA LYS A 147 18.20 -10.05 16.42
C LYS A 147 16.94 -9.22 16.23
N GLN A 148 17.05 -8.06 15.59
CA GLN A 148 15.93 -7.17 15.30
C GLN A 148 16.14 -6.51 13.94
N LEU A 149 15.11 -6.59 13.09
CA LEU A 149 15.09 -5.91 11.82
C LEU A 149 14.57 -4.48 12.06
N ARG A 150 15.29 -3.47 11.55
CA ARG A 150 14.86 -2.08 11.62
C ARG A 150 15.05 -1.42 10.28
N MET A 151 13.98 -0.83 9.75
CA MET A 151 13.98 -0.10 8.48
C MET A 151 15.10 0.94 8.43
N GLU A 152 15.39 1.64 9.53
CA GLU A 152 16.45 2.65 9.55
C GLU A 152 17.83 2.10 9.14
N TYR A 153 18.21 0.88 9.56
CA TYR A 153 19.50 0.31 9.19
C TYR A 153 19.51 -0.19 7.74
N PHE A 154 18.40 -0.79 7.30
CA PHE A 154 18.22 -1.18 5.90
C PHE A 154 18.29 0.03 4.96
N TYR A 155 17.60 1.12 5.29
CA TYR A 155 17.56 2.36 4.51
C TYR A 155 18.95 2.99 4.33
N ARG A 156 19.80 2.95 5.37
CA ARG A 156 21.19 3.44 5.25
C ARG A 156 21.97 2.65 4.20
N GLU A 157 21.81 1.33 4.14
CA GLU A 157 22.46 0.48 3.15
C GLU A 157 21.89 0.73 1.75
N MET A 158 20.58 0.95 1.61
CA MET A 158 19.96 1.33 0.33
C MET A 158 20.44 2.69 -0.17
N ARG A 159 20.59 3.68 0.70
CA ARG A 159 21.20 4.99 0.38
C ARG A 159 22.64 4.85 -0.10
N GLN A 160 23.45 4.03 0.58
CA GLN A 160 24.83 3.76 0.18
C GLN A 160 24.90 3.04 -1.17
N ARG A 161 24.05 2.03 -1.39
CA ARG A 161 23.97 1.26 -2.64
C ARG A 161 23.57 2.13 -3.84
N THR A 162 22.59 3.01 -3.65
CA THR A 162 22.02 3.83 -4.73
C THR A 162 22.78 5.13 -4.97
N GLY A 163 23.51 5.63 -3.97
CA GLY A 163 24.16 6.95 -4.01
C GLY A 163 23.21 8.13 -3.79
N LEU A 164 21.91 7.88 -3.62
CA LEU A 164 20.90 8.92 -3.40
C LEU A 164 21.19 9.71 -2.12
N LEU A 165 21.21 11.03 -2.22
CA LEU A 165 21.49 11.98 -1.14
C LEU A 165 22.80 11.67 -0.41
N MET A 166 23.85 11.28 -1.14
CA MET A 166 25.17 10.98 -0.58
C MET A 166 26.23 11.99 -1.08
N GLU A 167 27.03 12.52 -0.17
CA GLU A 167 28.12 13.46 -0.43
C GLU A 167 29.43 12.88 0.12
N GLY A 168 30.37 12.50 -0.76
CA GLY A 168 31.68 11.96 -0.35
C GLY A 168 31.58 10.74 0.59
N GLY A 169 30.58 9.88 0.40
CA GLY A 169 30.32 8.70 1.23
C GLY A 169 29.56 8.97 2.54
N LYS A 170 29.17 10.21 2.81
CA LYS A 170 28.35 10.62 3.96
C LYS A 170 26.94 11.03 3.52
N PRO A 171 25.91 10.94 4.37
CA PRO A 171 24.59 11.43 4.00
C PRO A 171 24.61 12.95 3.85
N ALA A 172 23.93 13.45 2.81
CA ALA A 172 23.68 14.88 2.61
C ALA A 172 23.10 15.52 3.89
N GLY A 173 23.56 16.73 4.23
CA GLY A 173 23.15 17.42 5.45
C GLY A 173 23.63 16.77 6.77
N GLY A 174 24.53 15.79 6.70
CA GLY A 174 25.20 15.18 7.86
C GLY A 174 24.32 14.25 8.71
N ARG A 175 23.07 14.00 8.31
CA ARG A 175 22.10 13.14 9.02
C ARG A 175 21.44 12.19 8.03
N TRP A 176 21.16 10.96 8.49
CA TRP A 176 20.48 9.97 7.65
C TRP A 176 18.98 10.23 7.51
N ASN A 177 18.36 10.86 8.52
CA ASN A 177 16.91 10.94 8.65
C ASN A 177 16.48 12.30 9.25
N PHE A 178 15.48 12.94 8.64
CA PHE A 178 14.91 14.24 9.03
C PHE A 178 13.45 14.14 9.53
N ASP A 179 12.95 12.95 9.88
CA ASP A 179 11.56 12.65 10.28
C ASP A 179 11.01 13.54 11.40
N SER A 180 11.87 13.98 12.33
CA SER A 180 11.46 14.87 13.43
C SER A 180 10.99 16.24 12.95
N GLU A 181 11.37 16.65 11.74
CA GLU A 181 10.99 17.92 11.12
C GLU A 181 9.67 17.81 10.34
N ASN A 182 9.17 16.58 10.12
CA ASN A 182 8.09 16.27 9.17
C ASN A 182 6.70 16.09 9.83
N ARG A 183 6.42 16.86 10.88
CA ARG A 183 5.22 16.65 11.73
C ARG A 183 4.46 17.92 12.05
N LYS A 184 4.51 18.91 11.17
CA LYS A 184 3.78 20.16 11.36
C LYS A 184 2.28 19.91 11.08
N PRO A 185 1.37 20.52 11.84
CA PRO A 185 -0.04 20.50 11.49
C PRO A 185 -0.28 21.26 10.18
N ALA A 186 -1.26 20.84 9.40
CA ALA A 186 -1.73 21.58 8.23
C ALA A 186 -2.96 22.43 8.57
N SER A 187 -3.20 23.46 7.76
CA SER A 187 -4.42 24.26 7.79
C SER A 187 -5.00 24.33 6.37
N GLY A 188 -6.33 24.38 6.25
CA GLY A 188 -6.99 24.51 4.95
C GLY A 188 -6.45 25.71 4.17
N ASN A 189 -6.18 25.49 2.88
CA ASN A 189 -5.64 26.50 1.98
C ASN A 189 -6.33 26.35 0.61
N LEU A 190 -6.91 27.44 0.10
CA LEU A 190 -7.55 27.47 -1.22
C LEU A 190 -6.59 27.09 -2.37
N PHE A 191 -5.28 27.20 -2.14
CA PHE A 191 -4.23 26.86 -3.10
C PHE A 191 -3.49 25.56 -2.77
N MET A 192 -4.09 24.68 -1.95
CA MET A 192 -3.52 23.36 -1.69
C MET A 192 -3.38 22.59 -3.01
N PRO A 193 -2.21 21.97 -3.27
CA PRO A 193 -2.01 21.27 -4.53
C PRO A 193 -3.00 20.11 -4.66
N GLN A 194 -3.52 19.94 -5.87
CA GLN A 194 -4.27 18.75 -6.24
C GLN A 194 -3.37 17.85 -7.08
N PRO A 195 -3.49 16.52 -6.98
CA PRO A 195 -2.71 15.62 -7.81
C PRO A 195 -3.08 15.79 -9.28
N PHE A 196 -2.16 15.41 -10.16
CA PHE A 196 -2.44 15.33 -11.59
C PHE A 196 -3.59 14.34 -11.84
N GLY A 197 -4.62 14.79 -12.57
CA GLY A 197 -5.74 13.95 -12.99
C GLY A 197 -5.71 13.72 -14.49
N ALA A 198 -5.65 12.45 -14.90
CA ALA A 198 -5.79 12.07 -16.31
C ALA A 198 -7.28 11.92 -16.65
N GLU A 199 -7.72 12.50 -17.78
CA GLU A 199 -9.07 12.26 -18.28
C GLU A 199 -9.16 10.88 -18.96
N PRO A 200 -10.19 10.07 -18.68
CA PRO A 200 -10.36 8.76 -19.30
C PRO A 200 -10.42 8.86 -20.83
N ASP A 201 -9.54 8.18 -21.54
CA ASP A 201 -9.58 8.07 -23.00
C ASP A 201 -10.61 7.02 -23.47
N ALA A 202 -10.59 6.66 -24.76
CA ALA A 202 -11.54 5.69 -25.30
C ALA A 202 -11.39 4.31 -24.64
N ILE A 203 -10.17 3.80 -24.50
CA ILE A 203 -9.90 2.49 -23.91
C ILE A 203 -10.33 2.49 -22.43
N THR A 204 -9.99 3.55 -21.69
CA THR A 204 -10.39 3.64 -20.28
C THR A 204 -11.89 3.73 -20.13
N ARG A 205 -12.60 4.48 -20.98
CA ARG A 205 -14.08 4.55 -20.92
C ARG A 205 -14.72 3.19 -21.16
N ASP A 206 -14.24 2.42 -22.15
CA ASP A 206 -14.74 1.08 -22.42
C ASP A 206 -14.51 0.14 -21.22
N VAL A 207 -13.34 0.25 -20.56
CA VAL A 207 -13.05 -0.51 -19.33
C VAL A 207 -13.95 -0.08 -18.16
N LEU A 208 -14.23 1.21 -18.01
CA LEU A 208 -15.15 1.69 -16.97
C LEU A 208 -16.56 1.13 -17.18
N ASP A 209 -17.06 1.13 -18.42
CA ASP A 209 -18.37 0.57 -18.75
C ASP A 209 -18.40 -0.95 -18.52
N LEU A 210 -17.33 -1.65 -18.86
CA LEU A 210 -17.15 -3.07 -18.56
C LEU A 210 -17.19 -3.35 -17.05
N VAL A 211 -16.42 -2.61 -16.25
CA VAL A 211 -16.37 -2.79 -14.79
C VAL A 211 -17.73 -2.47 -14.16
N GLU A 212 -18.45 -1.48 -14.68
CA GLU A 212 -19.81 -1.18 -14.25
C GLU A 212 -20.81 -2.28 -14.53
N ALA A 213 -20.73 -2.91 -15.70
CA ALA A 213 -21.60 -4.02 -16.06
C ALA A 213 -21.26 -5.32 -15.29
N ARG A 214 -19.97 -5.59 -15.03
CA ARG A 214 -19.50 -6.85 -14.44
C ARG A 214 -19.44 -6.85 -12.92
N PHE A 215 -19.28 -5.68 -12.31
CA PHE A 215 -19.19 -5.51 -10.85
C PHE A 215 -20.18 -4.45 -10.35
N PRO A 216 -21.50 -4.61 -10.62
CA PRO A 216 -22.50 -3.61 -10.26
C PRO A 216 -22.57 -3.38 -8.74
N ASP A 217 -22.38 -4.44 -7.96
CA ASP A 217 -22.37 -4.41 -6.49
C ASP A 217 -20.95 -4.31 -5.90
N GLY A 218 -19.92 -4.05 -6.73
CA GLY A 218 -18.53 -3.94 -6.26
C GLY A 218 -18.31 -2.74 -5.35
N PHE A 219 -17.39 -2.86 -4.39
CA PHE A 219 -17.07 -1.77 -3.46
C PHE A 219 -16.46 -0.56 -4.18
N GLY A 220 -16.86 0.63 -3.74
CA GLY A 220 -16.26 1.90 -4.13
C GLY A 220 -16.82 2.53 -5.41
N ASP A 221 -16.81 3.86 -5.44
CA ASP A 221 -17.37 4.66 -6.52
C ASP A 221 -16.43 4.58 -7.73
N LEU A 222 -16.95 4.17 -8.89
CA LEU A 222 -16.14 4.01 -10.10
C LEU A 222 -15.78 5.35 -10.76
N ARG A 223 -16.69 6.33 -10.69
CA ARG A 223 -16.59 7.63 -11.35
C ARG A 223 -16.70 8.78 -10.32
N PRO A 224 -15.99 9.91 -10.51
CA PRO A 224 -15.06 10.20 -11.60
C PRO A 224 -13.77 9.38 -11.49
N PHE A 225 -13.22 8.97 -12.63
CA PHE A 225 -11.94 8.25 -12.73
C PHE A 225 -10.86 9.21 -13.23
N ARG A 226 -9.75 9.33 -12.50
CA ARG A 226 -8.69 10.33 -12.73
C ARG A 226 -7.26 9.78 -12.71
N PHE A 227 -7.10 8.46 -12.59
CA PHE A 227 -5.77 7.84 -12.54
C PHE A 227 -5.11 7.82 -13.92
N ALA A 228 -3.79 8.03 -13.96
CA ALA A 228 -3.00 7.80 -15.15
C ALA A 228 -2.93 6.30 -15.47
N VAL A 229 -3.24 5.92 -16.70
CA VAL A 229 -3.19 4.52 -17.20
C VAL A 229 -2.12 4.31 -18.26
N THR A 230 -1.37 5.37 -18.59
CA THR A 230 -0.21 5.33 -19.49
C THR A 230 1.04 5.73 -18.73
N ARG A 231 2.20 5.24 -19.18
CA ARG A 231 3.51 5.66 -18.67
C ARG A 231 3.70 7.18 -18.77
N ALA A 232 3.37 7.75 -19.92
CA ALA A 232 3.52 9.18 -20.18
C ALA A 232 2.70 10.04 -19.20
N ASP A 233 1.47 9.63 -18.86
CA ASP A 233 0.65 10.37 -17.89
C ASP A 233 1.10 10.11 -16.45
N ALA A 234 1.65 8.94 -16.13
CA ALA A 234 2.27 8.68 -14.84
C ALA A 234 3.54 9.52 -14.63
N GLU A 235 4.35 9.71 -15.68
CA GLU A 235 5.51 10.62 -15.68
C GLU A 235 5.09 12.08 -15.49
N LYS A 236 4.00 12.52 -16.12
CA LYS A 236 3.40 13.85 -15.86
C LYS A 236 2.92 14.00 -14.43
N ALA A 237 2.35 12.94 -13.85
CA ALA A 237 1.93 12.96 -12.44
C ALA A 237 3.13 13.14 -11.49
N LEU A 238 4.27 12.50 -11.81
CA LEU A 238 5.52 12.70 -11.08
C LEU A 238 6.07 14.12 -11.26
N ASP A 239 6.11 14.66 -12.48
CA ASP A 239 6.52 16.04 -12.75
C ASP A 239 5.68 17.05 -11.95
N HIS A 240 4.37 16.85 -11.98
CA HIS A 240 3.42 17.69 -11.27
C HIS A 240 3.67 17.65 -9.76
N PHE A 241 3.82 16.45 -9.18
CA PHE A 241 4.13 16.31 -7.75
C PHE A 241 5.41 17.05 -7.36
N ILE A 242 6.50 16.87 -8.13
CA ILE A 242 7.78 17.52 -7.88
C ILE A 242 7.62 19.04 -7.91
N ALA A 243 6.92 19.57 -8.92
CA ALA A 243 6.74 21.00 -9.11
C ALA A 243 5.81 21.65 -8.06
N THR A 244 4.78 20.94 -7.59
CA THR A 244 3.70 21.58 -6.82
C THR A 244 3.65 21.20 -5.35
N ALA A 245 4.12 20.01 -4.95
CA ALA A 245 3.88 19.47 -3.61
C ALA A 245 5.13 18.95 -2.89
N LEU A 246 6.17 18.51 -3.61
CA LEU A 246 7.37 17.93 -3.00
C LEU A 246 8.00 18.82 -1.94
N LYS A 247 8.05 20.14 -2.16
CA LYS A 247 8.66 21.09 -1.22
C LYS A 247 8.01 21.08 0.17
N ASP A 248 6.73 20.75 0.23
CA ASP A 248 5.88 20.77 1.44
C ASP A 248 5.56 19.35 1.94
N PHE A 249 6.00 18.31 1.22
CA PHE A 249 5.74 16.90 1.55
C PHE A 249 6.14 16.56 2.99
N GLY A 250 7.35 16.96 3.40
CA GLY A 250 7.87 16.67 4.73
C GLY A 250 7.03 17.34 5.81
N ASP A 251 6.81 18.65 5.69
CA ASP A 251 6.13 19.45 6.72
C ASP A 251 4.76 18.88 7.11
N TYR A 252 3.97 18.43 6.14
CA TYR A 252 2.58 18.02 6.33
C TYR A 252 2.35 16.50 6.24
N GLN A 253 3.42 15.70 6.34
CA GLN A 253 3.38 14.24 6.12
C GLN A 253 2.35 13.50 7.01
N ASP A 254 2.16 13.97 8.24
CA ASP A 254 1.26 13.37 9.24
C ASP A 254 -0.05 14.16 9.45
N ALA A 255 -0.29 15.23 8.68
CA ALA A 255 -1.49 16.05 8.82
C ALA A 255 -2.69 15.43 8.11
N MET A 256 -3.90 15.67 8.63
CA MET A 256 -5.16 15.22 8.05
C MET A 256 -6.16 16.38 8.05
N LEU A 257 -6.87 16.60 6.95
CA LEU A 257 -7.84 17.69 6.86
C LEU A 257 -9.12 17.20 6.17
N LYS A 258 -10.26 17.53 6.75
CA LYS A 258 -11.56 17.19 6.19
C LYS A 258 -11.75 17.90 4.84
N GLY A 259 -12.00 17.12 3.80
CA GLY A 259 -12.20 17.62 2.45
C GLY A 259 -10.92 17.72 1.61
N GLU A 260 -9.74 17.57 2.21
CA GLU A 260 -8.46 17.59 1.51
C GLU A 260 -7.86 16.18 1.47
N ALA A 261 -8.28 15.39 0.48
CA ALA A 261 -7.97 13.96 0.41
C ALA A 261 -6.48 13.64 0.21
N PHE A 262 -5.74 14.55 -0.45
CA PHE A 262 -4.40 14.29 -0.96
C PHE A 262 -3.30 15.08 -0.24
N LEU A 263 -3.63 16.22 0.35
CA LEU A 263 -2.68 17.18 0.92
C LEU A 263 -1.47 17.39 -0.01
N TYR A 264 -0.27 17.09 0.47
CA TYR A 264 0.99 17.25 -0.26
C TYR A 264 1.61 15.89 -0.64
N HIS A 265 0.79 14.83 -0.69
CA HIS A 265 1.24 13.50 -1.08
C HIS A 265 1.31 13.35 -2.60
N SER A 266 2.18 12.46 -3.06
CA SER A 266 2.47 12.30 -4.49
C SER A 266 1.37 11.56 -5.27
N VAL A 267 0.62 10.68 -4.60
CA VAL A 267 -0.40 9.81 -5.22
C VAL A 267 0.18 8.96 -6.37
N LEU A 268 1.45 8.55 -6.24
CA LEU A 268 2.19 7.79 -7.27
C LEU A 268 2.26 6.27 -7.02
N SER A 269 1.78 5.80 -5.87
CA SER A 269 1.95 4.41 -5.43
C SER A 269 1.35 3.40 -6.43
N ALA A 270 0.17 3.69 -6.99
CA ALA A 270 -0.45 2.85 -8.02
C ALA A 270 0.46 2.69 -9.25
N TYR A 271 1.08 3.77 -9.70
CA TYR A 271 1.92 3.79 -10.90
C TYR A 271 3.26 3.07 -10.66
N ILE A 272 3.85 3.26 -9.49
CA ILE A 272 5.08 2.57 -9.10
C ILE A 272 4.81 1.06 -8.96
N ASN A 273 3.72 0.69 -8.29
CA ASN A 273 3.42 -0.72 -8.01
C ASN A 273 2.96 -1.47 -9.26
N ALA A 274 2.33 -0.79 -10.23
CA ALA A 274 1.98 -1.40 -11.52
C ALA A 274 3.13 -1.42 -12.54
N GLY A 275 4.27 -0.77 -12.27
CA GLY A 275 5.41 -0.68 -13.20
C GLY A 275 5.34 0.46 -14.23
N LEU A 276 4.34 1.34 -14.13
CA LEU A 276 4.26 2.56 -14.96
C LEU A 276 5.35 3.58 -14.58
N LEU A 277 5.79 3.61 -13.32
CA LEU A 277 6.94 4.40 -12.87
C LEU A 277 8.03 3.51 -12.29
N ASP A 278 9.28 3.82 -12.62
CA ASP A 278 10.45 3.22 -11.99
C ASP A 278 10.73 3.89 -10.62
N PRO A 279 10.80 3.13 -9.51
CA PRO A 279 10.97 3.71 -8.18
C PRO A 279 12.30 4.44 -8.00
N LEU A 280 13.37 4.03 -8.71
CA LEU A 280 14.67 4.66 -8.61
C LEU A 280 14.70 5.98 -9.40
N ASP A 281 14.09 6.03 -10.57
CA ASP A 281 13.89 7.26 -11.34
C ASP A 281 13.07 8.30 -10.56
N VAL A 282 11.97 7.88 -9.93
CA VAL A 282 11.18 8.73 -9.02
C VAL A 282 12.05 9.38 -7.95
N CYS A 283 12.93 8.59 -7.31
CA CYS A 283 13.83 9.10 -6.28
C CYS A 283 14.90 10.03 -6.84
N ARG A 284 15.48 9.72 -8.01
CA ARG A 284 16.48 10.57 -8.67
C ARG A 284 15.91 11.92 -9.07
N ARG A 285 14.66 11.97 -9.54
CA ARG A 285 13.98 13.22 -9.89
C ARG A 285 13.68 14.08 -8.66
N ALA A 286 13.32 13.46 -7.53
CA ALA A 286 13.19 14.18 -6.26
C ALA A 286 14.55 14.72 -5.75
N GLU A 287 15.63 13.93 -5.86
CA GLU A 287 16.98 14.37 -5.53
C GLU A 287 17.43 15.54 -6.42
N ALA A 288 17.16 15.49 -7.72
CA ALA A 288 17.48 16.57 -8.65
C ALA A 288 16.79 17.89 -8.26
N ALA A 289 15.53 17.84 -7.82
CA ALA A 289 14.81 19.02 -7.32
C ALA A 289 15.47 19.61 -6.07
N TRP A 290 16.00 18.78 -5.16
CA TRP A 290 16.80 19.28 -4.03
C TRP A 290 18.12 19.92 -4.49
N GLN A 291 18.84 19.29 -5.42
CA GLN A 291 20.09 19.84 -5.96
C GLN A 291 19.88 21.17 -6.69
N ALA A 292 18.72 21.35 -7.32
CA ALA A 292 18.29 22.60 -7.96
C ALA A 292 17.79 23.67 -6.95
N GLY A 293 17.65 23.33 -5.67
CA GLY A 293 17.15 24.23 -4.63
C GLY A 293 15.62 24.42 -4.63
N GLU A 294 14.87 23.54 -5.30
CA GLU A 294 13.41 23.64 -5.46
C GLU A 294 12.64 23.02 -4.29
N ALA A 295 13.26 22.10 -3.54
CA ALA A 295 12.67 21.46 -2.37
C ALA A 295 13.71 21.32 -1.24
N PRO A 296 13.29 21.46 0.04
CA PRO A 296 14.19 21.33 1.17
C PRO A 296 14.56 19.86 1.42
N LEU A 297 15.73 19.65 2.02
CA LEU A 297 16.29 18.32 2.24
C LEU A 297 15.38 17.42 3.10
N ASN A 298 14.66 17.96 4.08
CA ASN A 298 13.77 17.14 4.93
C ASN A 298 12.60 16.54 4.14
N ALA A 299 12.09 17.28 3.14
CA ALA A 299 10.99 16.82 2.30
C ALA A 299 11.49 15.78 1.28
N VAL A 300 12.62 16.04 0.62
CA VAL A 300 13.21 15.11 -0.36
C VAL A 300 13.72 13.83 0.29
N GLU A 301 14.45 13.91 1.42
CA GLU A 301 14.87 12.74 2.19
C GLU A 301 13.66 11.96 2.70
N GLY A 302 12.66 12.66 3.25
CA GLY A 302 11.43 12.06 3.74
C GLY A 302 10.70 11.28 2.65
N PHE A 303 10.60 11.84 1.44
CA PHE A 303 9.96 11.21 0.29
C PHE A 303 10.75 9.98 -0.19
N ILE A 304 12.06 10.13 -0.44
CA ILE A 304 12.95 9.03 -0.88
C ILE A 304 12.94 7.88 0.15
N ARG A 305 12.92 8.19 1.46
CA ARG A 305 12.84 7.20 2.53
C ARG A 305 11.57 6.35 2.50
N GLN A 306 10.44 6.87 2.00
CA GLN A 306 9.24 6.04 1.84
C GLN A 306 9.42 5.00 0.73
N ILE A 307 10.23 5.30 -0.28
CA ILE A 307 10.43 4.44 -1.46
C ILE A 307 11.59 3.47 -1.22
N ILE A 308 12.84 3.94 -1.20
CA ILE A 308 14.01 3.05 -1.06
C ILE A 308 14.19 2.53 0.37
N GLY A 309 13.47 3.11 1.33
CA GLY A 309 13.42 2.63 2.71
C GLY A 309 12.22 1.71 2.90
N TRP A 310 11.03 2.28 3.13
CA TRP A 310 9.85 1.50 3.50
C TRP A 310 9.37 0.53 2.42
N ARG A 311 9.16 0.96 1.16
CA ARG A 311 8.66 0.08 0.08
C ARG A 311 9.58 -1.12 -0.16
N GLU A 312 10.88 -0.88 -0.25
CA GLU A 312 11.88 -1.96 -0.38
C GLU A 312 11.91 -2.87 0.87
N TYR A 313 11.83 -2.28 2.07
CA TYR A 313 11.86 -3.02 3.33
C TYR A 313 10.64 -3.93 3.51
N VAL A 314 9.44 -3.45 3.22
CA VAL A 314 8.22 -4.26 3.37
C VAL A 314 8.22 -5.44 2.40
N ARG A 315 8.68 -5.27 1.15
CA ARG A 315 8.86 -6.39 0.22
C ARG A 315 9.76 -7.47 0.79
N GLY A 316 10.92 -7.08 1.31
CA GLY A 316 11.87 -8.03 1.88
C GLY A 316 11.29 -8.80 3.07
N ILE A 317 10.52 -8.13 3.93
CA ILE A 317 9.83 -8.77 5.05
C ILE A 317 8.79 -9.77 4.54
N TYR A 318 7.97 -9.37 3.58
CA TYR A 318 6.93 -10.24 3.03
C TYR A 318 7.48 -11.59 2.52
N TRP A 319 8.55 -11.55 1.71
CA TRP A 319 9.15 -12.77 1.16
C TRP A 319 9.94 -13.56 2.20
N ARG A 320 10.60 -12.89 3.14
CA ARG A 320 11.36 -13.57 4.20
C ARG A 320 10.45 -14.32 5.18
N GLU A 321 9.30 -13.74 5.52
CA GLU A 321 8.43 -14.29 6.57
C GLU A 321 7.48 -15.37 6.07
N GLY A 322 7.38 -15.59 4.76
CA GLY A 322 6.64 -16.69 4.15
C GLY A 322 5.13 -16.47 4.05
N PRO A 323 4.41 -17.42 3.43
CA PRO A 323 2.98 -17.30 3.16
C PRO A 323 2.12 -17.20 4.43
N ASP A 324 2.56 -17.77 5.55
CA ASP A 324 1.82 -17.74 6.82
C ASP A 324 1.88 -16.37 7.53
N TYR A 325 2.67 -15.41 7.02
CA TYR A 325 2.80 -14.09 7.63
C TYR A 325 1.45 -13.37 7.76
N VAL A 326 0.55 -13.50 6.76
CA VAL A 326 -0.79 -12.88 6.75
C VAL A 326 -1.74 -13.44 7.83
N ARG A 327 -1.35 -14.52 8.51
CA ARG A 327 -2.12 -15.18 9.59
C ARG A 327 -1.58 -14.88 10.99
N ARG A 328 -0.50 -14.09 11.13
CA ARG A 328 0.06 -13.76 12.44
C ARG A 328 -0.92 -12.95 13.28
N ASN A 329 -1.02 -13.31 14.56
CA ASN A 329 -1.94 -12.68 15.49
C ASN A 329 -1.37 -12.69 16.93
N ALA A 330 -0.21 -12.06 17.12
CA ALA A 330 0.50 -12.04 18.39
C ALA A 330 -0.31 -11.46 19.57
N LEU A 331 -1.33 -10.64 19.29
CA LEU A 331 -2.21 -10.04 20.29
C LEU A 331 -3.53 -10.80 20.50
N GLU A 332 -3.75 -11.90 19.79
CA GLU A 332 -4.97 -12.74 19.85
C GLU A 332 -6.26 -11.94 19.65
N ALA A 333 -6.24 -11.00 18.72
CA ALA A 333 -7.40 -10.19 18.34
C ALA A 333 -8.32 -11.01 17.41
N THR A 334 -9.61 -11.13 17.74
CA THR A 334 -10.55 -12.04 17.04
C THR A 334 -11.86 -11.39 16.63
N ARG A 335 -12.06 -10.09 16.89
CA ARG A 335 -13.33 -9.43 16.58
C ARG A 335 -13.47 -9.26 15.06
N PRO A 336 -14.67 -9.50 14.48
CA PRO A 336 -14.89 -9.25 13.06
C PRO A 336 -14.70 -7.78 12.72
N LEU A 337 -14.33 -7.50 11.47
CA LEU A 337 -14.25 -6.13 10.97
C LEU A 337 -15.65 -5.49 10.99
N PRO A 338 -15.85 -4.32 11.62
CA PRO A 338 -17.16 -3.67 11.67
C PRO A 338 -17.68 -3.26 10.29
N ASP A 339 -18.99 -3.39 10.06
CA ASP A 339 -19.63 -3.14 8.77
C ASP A 339 -19.40 -1.73 8.22
N PHE A 340 -19.18 -0.74 9.10
CA PHE A 340 -18.91 0.64 8.68
C PHE A 340 -17.60 0.80 7.90
N TYR A 341 -16.67 -0.18 7.93
CA TYR A 341 -15.52 -0.21 7.02
C TYR A 341 -15.92 -0.32 5.55
N TRP A 342 -17.08 -0.94 5.28
CA TRP A 342 -17.63 -1.10 3.93
C TRP A 342 -18.71 -0.05 3.62
N SER A 343 -19.50 0.39 4.61
CA SER A 343 -20.55 1.39 4.35
C SER A 343 -20.06 2.84 4.47
N GLY A 344 -19.10 3.11 5.36
CA GLY A 344 -18.71 4.45 5.80
C GLY A 344 -19.66 5.07 6.84
N GLU A 345 -20.71 4.34 7.25
CA GLU A 345 -21.76 4.84 8.14
C GLU A 345 -21.34 4.72 9.60
N THR A 346 -20.75 5.78 10.14
CA THR A 346 -20.35 5.87 11.55
C THR A 346 -20.39 7.30 12.07
N ASP A 347 -20.74 7.46 13.35
CA ASP A 347 -20.71 8.76 14.04
C ASP A 347 -19.28 9.26 14.34
N MET A 348 -18.27 8.39 14.18
CA MET A 348 -16.87 8.76 14.37
C MET A 348 -16.36 9.52 13.14
N ALA A 349 -16.40 10.85 13.19
CA ALA A 349 -16.11 11.73 12.05
C ALA A 349 -14.78 11.43 11.32
N CYS A 350 -13.72 11.05 12.05
CA CYS A 350 -12.43 10.67 11.45
C CYS A 350 -12.53 9.38 10.61
N LEU A 351 -13.24 8.35 11.10
CA LEU A 351 -13.45 7.09 10.37
C LEU A 351 -14.39 7.32 9.18
N ALA A 352 -15.48 8.06 9.37
CA ALA A 352 -16.38 8.42 8.27
C ALA A 352 -15.65 9.19 7.16
N ALA A 353 -14.74 10.10 7.52
CA ALA A 353 -13.91 10.82 6.55
C ALA A 353 -12.96 9.88 5.79
N ALA A 354 -12.16 9.07 6.51
CA ALA A 354 -11.17 8.19 5.90
C ALA A 354 -11.81 7.07 5.05
N ILE A 355 -12.87 6.43 5.54
CA ILE A 355 -13.58 5.36 4.82
C ILE A 355 -14.37 5.94 3.65
N GLY A 356 -15.06 7.07 3.84
CA GLY A 356 -15.75 7.76 2.76
C GLY A 356 -14.80 8.21 1.65
N GLN A 357 -13.61 8.69 1.99
CA GLN A 357 -12.56 8.99 1.01
C GLN A 357 -12.06 7.73 0.32
N THR A 358 -11.84 6.65 1.06
CA THR A 358 -11.44 5.34 0.52
C THR A 358 -12.45 4.86 -0.53
N ARG A 359 -13.75 4.94 -0.23
CA ARG A 359 -14.83 4.58 -1.15
C ARG A 359 -14.86 5.46 -2.41
N ARG A 360 -14.62 6.77 -2.28
CA ARG A 360 -14.68 7.70 -3.42
C ARG A 360 -13.43 7.64 -4.29
N GLU A 361 -12.25 7.54 -3.69
CA GLU A 361 -10.97 7.76 -4.37
C GLU A 361 -10.14 6.50 -4.56
N ALA A 362 -10.53 5.37 -3.96
CA ALA A 362 -9.67 4.20 -3.79
C ALA A 362 -8.32 4.56 -3.12
N TYR A 363 -8.30 5.63 -2.34
CA TYR A 363 -7.08 6.22 -1.79
C TYR A 363 -7.33 6.83 -0.41
N ALA A 364 -6.47 6.48 0.53
CA ALA A 364 -6.21 7.24 1.74
C ALA A 364 -4.70 7.42 1.86
N HIS A 365 -4.23 8.54 2.39
CA HIS A 365 -2.80 8.75 2.60
C HIS A 365 -2.31 7.99 3.86
N HIS A 366 -0.99 7.85 4.00
CA HIS A 366 -0.39 6.91 4.95
C HIS A 366 -0.92 7.05 6.39
N ILE A 367 -1.01 8.27 6.91
CA ILE A 367 -1.41 8.49 8.31
C ILE A 367 -2.90 8.24 8.55
N GLN A 368 -3.76 8.35 7.52
CA GLN A 368 -5.16 7.91 7.63
C GLN A 368 -5.22 6.38 7.77
N ARG A 369 -4.48 5.65 6.93
CA ARG A 369 -4.40 4.18 7.00
C ARG A 369 -3.86 3.73 8.35
N LEU A 370 -2.78 4.35 8.84
CA LEU A 370 -2.13 3.92 10.08
C LEU A 370 -2.89 4.41 11.35
N MET A 371 -3.18 5.70 11.43
CA MET A 371 -3.61 6.35 12.68
C MET A 371 -5.11 6.56 12.82
N VAL A 372 -5.91 6.27 11.78
CA VAL A 372 -7.37 6.34 11.83
C VAL A 372 -7.97 4.94 11.74
N THR A 373 -8.00 4.34 10.55
CA THR A 373 -8.59 3.01 10.34
C THR A 373 -7.74 1.93 11.00
N GLY A 374 -6.43 1.91 10.79
CA GLY A 374 -5.51 0.92 11.38
C GLY A 374 -5.49 0.97 12.91
N THR A 375 -5.34 2.17 13.48
CA THR A 375 -5.34 2.35 14.93
C THR A 375 -6.68 1.94 15.54
N PHE A 376 -7.81 2.29 14.92
CA PHE A 376 -9.11 1.85 15.40
C PHE A 376 -9.19 0.32 15.44
N ALA A 377 -8.83 -0.37 14.35
CA ALA A 377 -8.85 -1.81 14.29
C ALA A 377 -7.98 -2.47 15.38
N LEU A 378 -6.77 -1.92 15.58
CA LEU A 378 -5.84 -2.36 16.62
C LEU A 378 -6.45 -2.24 18.02
N ILE A 379 -6.93 -1.04 18.37
CA ILE A 379 -7.43 -0.78 19.73
C ILE A 379 -8.80 -1.39 19.96
N ALA A 380 -9.58 -1.67 18.92
CA ALA A 380 -10.82 -2.43 18.99
C ALA A 380 -10.59 -3.96 18.97
N GLY A 381 -9.35 -4.44 18.77
CA GLY A 381 -9.04 -5.87 18.78
C GLY A 381 -9.70 -6.64 17.63
N ILE A 382 -9.71 -6.02 16.45
CA ILE A 382 -10.16 -6.63 15.20
C ILE A 382 -9.17 -7.70 14.75
N ASP A 383 -9.68 -8.79 14.18
CA ASP A 383 -8.85 -9.81 13.53
C ASP A 383 -7.92 -9.16 12.49
N PRO A 384 -6.59 -9.25 12.66
CA PRO A 384 -5.64 -8.66 11.71
C PRO A 384 -5.81 -9.18 10.29
N HIS A 385 -6.28 -10.42 10.12
CA HIS A 385 -6.51 -10.99 8.81
C HIS A 385 -7.69 -10.32 8.10
N ALA A 386 -8.80 -10.08 8.81
CA ALA A 386 -9.97 -9.39 8.26
C ALA A 386 -9.62 -7.96 7.84
N LEU A 387 -8.75 -7.27 8.59
CA LEU A 387 -8.26 -5.95 8.20
C LEU A 387 -7.32 -6.00 6.99
N HIS A 388 -6.48 -7.04 6.89
CA HIS A 388 -5.62 -7.28 5.73
C HIS A 388 -6.44 -7.46 4.46
N GLU A 389 -7.50 -8.28 4.48
CA GLU A 389 -8.41 -8.44 3.34
C GLU A 389 -9.06 -7.11 2.93
N TRP A 390 -9.49 -6.29 3.91
CA TRP A 390 -10.04 -4.97 3.62
C TRP A 390 -9.02 -4.05 2.96
N TYR A 391 -7.81 -3.93 3.52
CA TYR A 391 -6.78 -3.06 2.95
C TYR A 391 -6.33 -3.51 1.55
N LEU A 392 -6.24 -4.83 1.31
CA LEU A 392 -5.90 -5.40 0.01
C LEU A 392 -6.99 -5.14 -1.05
N ALA A 393 -8.25 -5.10 -0.60
CA ALA A 393 -9.41 -4.83 -1.43
C ALA A 393 -9.55 -3.34 -1.80
N VAL A 394 -9.48 -2.44 -0.82
CA VAL A 394 -10.04 -1.08 -0.98
C VAL A 394 -9.10 -0.04 -1.60
N TYR A 395 -7.78 -0.25 -1.58
CA TYR A 395 -6.84 0.73 -2.10
C TYR A 395 -6.30 0.39 -3.49
N ILE A 396 -6.22 1.43 -4.32
CA ILE A 396 -5.75 1.39 -5.71
C ILE A 396 -4.33 0.82 -5.85
N ASP A 397 -3.51 0.97 -4.82
CA ASP A 397 -2.09 0.63 -4.81
C ASP A 397 -1.76 -0.68 -4.08
N ALA A 398 -2.78 -1.41 -3.62
CA ALA A 398 -2.59 -2.58 -2.77
C ALA A 398 -2.28 -3.85 -3.58
N PHE A 399 -1.15 -4.47 -3.27
CA PHE A 399 -0.79 -5.84 -3.63
C PHE A 399 -0.25 -6.50 -2.35
N GLU A 400 -0.37 -7.82 -2.20
CA GLU A 400 -0.09 -8.47 -0.91
C GLU A 400 1.32 -8.15 -0.36
N TRP A 401 2.34 -8.11 -1.23
CA TRP A 401 3.72 -7.83 -0.81
C TRP A 401 3.95 -6.47 -0.14
N VAL A 402 3.15 -5.45 -0.50
CA VAL A 402 3.25 -4.11 0.08
C VAL A 402 2.21 -3.89 1.17
N GLU A 403 1.03 -4.49 1.02
CA GLU A 403 -0.08 -4.31 1.94
C GLU A 403 0.13 -5.12 3.23
N ALA A 404 0.46 -6.41 3.14
CA ALA A 404 0.44 -7.30 4.29
C ALA A 404 1.45 -6.92 5.38
N PRO A 405 2.73 -6.56 5.10
CA PRO A 405 3.64 -6.08 6.14
C PRO A 405 3.21 -4.76 6.79
N ASN A 406 2.58 -3.86 6.01
CA ASN A 406 2.03 -2.64 6.57
C ASN A 406 0.84 -2.92 7.49
N THR A 407 -0.03 -3.86 7.14
CA THR A 407 -1.19 -4.19 7.96
C THR A 407 -0.81 -5.05 9.16
N ILE A 408 -0.26 -6.24 8.94
CA ILE A 408 0.08 -7.21 9.99
C ILE A 408 1.16 -6.66 10.91
N GLY A 409 2.24 -6.12 10.35
CA GLY A 409 3.40 -5.66 11.11
C GLY A 409 3.25 -4.24 11.63
N MET A 410 3.18 -3.26 10.73
CA MET A 410 3.20 -1.84 11.11
C MET A 410 1.94 -1.45 11.89
N SER A 411 0.77 -1.72 11.34
CA SER A 411 -0.51 -1.23 11.84
C SER A 411 -1.01 -2.05 13.03
N GLN A 412 -1.08 -3.37 12.88
CA GLN A 412 -1.72 -4.25 13.87
C GLN A 412 -0.75 -4.83 14.90
N PHE A 413 0.56 -4.67 14.72
CA PHE A 413 1.58 -5.26 15.61
C PHE A 413 1.38 -6.78 15.79
N ALA A 414 0.73 -7.43 14.83
CA ALA A 414 0.29 -8.81 14.90
C ALA A 414 1.47 -9.78 14.66
N ASP A 415 2.58 -9.27 14.14
CA ASP A 415 3.86 -9.99 14.04
C ASP A 415 4.72 -9.94 15.31
N GLY A 416 4.24 -9.31 16.40
CA GLY A 416 4.96 -9.22 17.67
C GLY A 416 6.10 -8.20 17.70
N GLY A 417 6.15 -7.28 16.73
CA GLY A 417 7.15 -6.21 16.68
C GLY A 417 8.36 -6.53 15.81
N LEU A 418 8.16 -7.40 14.80
CA LEU A 418 9.17 -7.68 13.78
C LEU A 418 9.40 -6.44 12.91
N LEU A 419 8.32 -5.77 12.47
CA LEU A 419 8.42 -4.54 11.68
C LEU A 419 8.51 -3.26 12.55
N GLY A 420 7.79 -3.24 13.68
CA GLY A 420 7.61 -2.06 14.53
C GLY A 420 8.24 -2.20 15.92
N SER A 421 8.79 -1.10 16.45
CA SER A 421 9.34 -1.10 17.83
C SER A 421 8.26 -1.01 18.93
N LYS A 422 7.05 -0.58 18.58
CA LYS A 422 5.87 -0.48 19.45
C LYS A 422 4.60 -0.50 18.59
N PRO A 423 3.43 -0.88 19.14
CA PRO A 423 2.16 -0.72 18.46
C PRO A 423 1.87 0.77 18.23
N TYR A 424 1.30 1.12 17.06
CA TYR A 424 0.81 2.47 16.77
C TYR A 424 -0.57 2.74 17.39
N ALA A 425 -0.77 2.34 18.65
CA ALA A 425 -2.00 2.64 19.38
C ALA A 425 -2.00 4.11 19.86
N ALA A 426 -3.11 4.82 19.60
CA ALA A 426 -3.30 6.18 20.06
C ALA A 426 -4.76 6.44 20.49
N SER A 427 -4.93 7.39 21.41
CA SER A 427 -6.23 7.93 21.79
C SER A 427 -6.68 9.04 20.84
N GLY A 428 -7.91 9.54 21.02
CA GLY A 428 -8.45 10.63 20.22
C GLY A 428 -7.61 11.92 20.29
N ALA A 429 -6.80 12.10 21.33
CA ALA A 429 -5.90 13.25 21.46
C ALA A 429 -4.81 13.32 20.36
N TYR A 430 -4.46 12.19 19.73
CA TYR A 430 -3.59 12.21 18.55
C TYR A 430 -4.33 12.77 17.34
N ILE A 431 -5.53 12.25 17.08
CA ILE A 431 -6.37 12.65 15.94
C ILE A 431 -6.72 14.13 16.05
N ASP A 432 -7.09 14.63 17.23
CA ASP A 432 -7.39 16.05 17.49
C ASP A 432 -6.20 16.98 17.22
N ARG A 433 -4.97 16.53 17.49
CA ARG A 433 -3.77 17.34 17.25
C ARG A 433 -3.38 17.37 15.77
N MET A 434 -3.59 16.26 15.07
CA MET A 434 -3.12 16.08 13.69
C MET A 434 -4.23 16.31 12.65
N SER A 435 -5.43 16.65 13.07
CA SER A 435 -6.57 16.86 12.17
C SER A 435 -7.56 17.91 12.64
N ASP A 436 -8.48 18.28 11.75
CA ASP A 436 -9.67 19.08 12.06
C ASP A 436 -10.95 18.24 12.27
N TYR A 437 -10.85 16.91 12.26
CA TYR A 437 -12.01 16.01 12.33
C TYR A 437 -12.82 16.16 13.63
N CYS A 438 -12.15 16.46 14.75
CA CYS A 438 -12.78 16.53 16.07
C CYS A 438 -13.72 17.74 16.24
N ALA A 439 -13.48 18.84 15.53
CA ALA A 439 -14.22 20.09 15.71
C ALA A 439 -15.73 19.96 15.40
N GLY A 440 -16.09 19.07 14.46
CA GLY A 440 -17.48 18.77 14.08
C GLY A 440 -17.95 17.36 14.45
N CYS A 441 -17.20 16.65 15.29
CA CYS A 441 -17.53 15.28 15.66
C CYS A 441 -18.65 15.24 16.70
N ARG A 442 -19.53 14.23 16.62
CA ARG A 442 -20.57 13.98 17.64
C ARG A 442 -19.97 13.74 19.03
N TYR A 443 -18.77 13.15 19.06
CA TYR A 443 -18.05 12.82 20.29
C TYR A 443 -17.12 13.95 20.71
N ASP A 444 -17.06 14.20 22.02
CA ASP A 444 -16.06 15.09 22.61
C ASP A 444 -14.77 14.31 22.89
N VAL A 445 -13.68 14.75 22.27
CA VAL A 445 -12.34 14.16 22.43
C VAL A 445 -11.72 14.43 23.81
N LYS A 446 -12.19 15.47 24.51
CA LYS A 446 -11.75 15.81 25.86
C LYS A 446 -12.47 14.99 26.92
N ASP A 447 -13.73 14.61 26.66
CA ASP A 447 -14.45 13.63 27.48
C ASP A 447 -13.79 12.23 27.32
N LYS A 448 -13.50 11.59 28.46
CA LYS A 448 -12.74 10.34 28.52
C LYS A 448 -13.63 9.12 28.65
N THR A 449 -14.67 9.18 29.47
CA THR A 449 -15.52 8.03 29.81
C THR A 449 -17.01 8.35 29.83
N GLY A 450 -17.41 9.61 29.65
CA GLY A 450 -18.82 10.00 29.61
C GLY A 450 -19.54 9.50 28.35
N PRO A 451 -20.88 9.67 28.29
CA PRO A 451 -21.69 9.15 27.17
C PRO A 451 -21.30 9.68 25.79
N LYS A 452 -20.73 10.89 25.75
CA LYS A 452 -20.24 11.55 24.52
C LYS A 452 -18.73 11.40 24.33
N SER A 453 -18.03 10.64 25.16
CA SER A 453 -16.59 10.47 25.04
C SER A 453 -16.21 9.85 23.69
N CYS A 454 -15.13 10.35 23.10
CA CYS A 454 -14.54 9.77 21.91
C CYS A 454 -14.17 8.29 22.15
N PRO A 455 -14.67 7.34 21.31
CA PRO A 455 -14.40 5.91 21.47
C PRO A 455 -12.91 5.56 21.59
N PHE A 456 -12.04 6.23 20.84
CA PHE A 456 -10.58 6.02 20.88
C PHE A 456 -9.98 6.23 22.28
N ASN A 457 -10.57 7.09 23.13
CA ASN A 457 -10.02 7.36 24.46
C ASN A 457 -10.12 6.14 25.39
N ALA A 458 -11.29 5.49 25.43
CA ALA A 458 -11.50 4.32 26.26
C ALA A 458 -10.86 3.08 25.65
N LEU A 459 -11.03 2.88 24.33
CA LEU A 459 -10.42 1.75 23.63
C LEU A 459 -8.89 1.74 23.72
N TYR A 460 -8.24 2.90 23.74
CA TYR A 460 -6.78 3.00 23.91
C TYR A 460 -6.30 2.41 25.24
N TRP A 461 -6.96 2.76 26.34
CA TRP A 461 -6.58 2.26 27.66
C TRP A 461 -6.98 0.80 27.85
N ASP A 462 -8.16 0.41 27.37
CA ASP A 462 -8.60 -0.98 27.36
C ASP A 462 -7.64 -1.88 26.56
N PHE A 463 -7.16 -1.41 25.40
CA PHE A 463 -6.15 -2.10 24.60
C PHE A 463 -4.86 -2.38 25.37
N LEU A 464 -4.36 -1.38 26.09
CA LEU A 464 -3.16 -1.54 26.90
C LEU A 464 -3.40 -2.47 28.08
N ASP A 465 -4.52 -2.33 28.77
CA ASP A 465 -4.84 -3.13 29.95
C ASP A 465 -5.04 -4.61 29.58
N ARG A 466 -5.84 -4.90 28.55
CA ARG A 466 -6.12 -6.28 28.13
C ARG A 466 -4.92 -7.01 27.51
N ASN A 467 -3.95 -6.26 26.98
CA ASN A 467 -2.71 -6.80 26.42
C ASN A 467 -1.49 -6.62 27.34
N ALA A 468 -1.72 -6.31 28.62
CA ALA A 468 -0.67 -6.01 29.59
C ALA A 468 0.41 -7.09 29.63
N ASP A 469 0.04 -8.38 29.65
CA ASP A 469 0.98 -9.50 29.75
C ASP A 469 1.97 -9.55 28.58
N ARG A 470 1.51 -9.16 27.37
CA ARG A 470 2.33 -9.15 26.15
C ARG A 470 3.11 -7.85 25.98
N LEU A 471 2.56 -6.73 26.42
CA LEU A 471 3.05 -5.39 26.08
C LEU A 471 3.80 -4.68 27.22
N ARG A 472 3.60 -5.06 28.50
CA ARG A 472 4.28 -4.40 29.64
C ARG A 472 5.80 -4.52 29.58
N GLY A 473 6.31 -5.59 28.96
CA GLY A 473 7.75 -5.78 28.73
C GLY A 473 8.36 -4.83 27.69
N ASN A 474 7.54 -4.13 26.89
CA ASN A 474 8.05 -3.21 25.86
C ASN A 474 8.60 -1.92 26.51
N PRO A 475 9.90 -1.61 26.36
CA PRO A 475 10.51 -0.43 26.99
C PRO A 475 9.88 0.90 26.59
N ARG A 476 9.30 0.99 25.38
CA ARG A 476 8.63 2.21 24.89
C ARG A 476 7.23 2.42 25.46
N LEU A 477 6.63 1.38 26.04
CA LEU A 477 5.33 1.45 26.72
C LEU A 477 5.47 1.62 28.24
N GLY A 478 6.67 1.47 28.81
CA GLY A 478 6.91 1.63 30.25
C GLY A 478 6.34 2.92 30.86
N PRO A 479 6.58 4.11 30.29
CA PRO A 479 5.97 5.36 30.77
C PRO A 479 4.44 5.37 30.69
N VAL A 480 3.87 4.69 29.69
CA VAL A 480 2.41 4.61 29.49
C VAL A 480 1.76 3.74 30.56
N TYR A 481 2.33 2.58 30.85
CA TYR A 481 1.85 1.71 31.94
C TYR A 481 2.02 2.37 33.31
N LYS A 482 3.10 3.11 33.55
CA LYS A 482 3.23 3.92 34.78
C LYS A 482 2.12 4.94 34.93
N ASN A 483 1.62 5.53 33.85
CA ASN A 483 0.48 6.45 33.89
C ASN A 483 -0.83 5.72 34.17
N TRP A 484 -1.02 4.51 33.61
CA TRP A 484 -2.17 3.64 33.93
C TRP A 484 -2.18 3.23 35.40
N ASP A 485 -1.06 2.76 35.92
CA ASP A 485 -0.91 2.27 37.30
C ASP A 485 -1.07 3.39 38.35
N ARG A 486 -0.94 4.66 37.95
CA ARG A 486 -1.20 5.84 38.81
C ARG A 486 -2.68 6.23 38.90
N MET A 487 -3.54 5.70 38.02
CA MET A 487 -4.97 5.97 38.08
C MET A 487 -5.60 5.14 39.20
N ASP A 488 -6.51 5.74 39.96
CA ASP A 488 -7.31 4.97 40.93
C ASP A 488 -8.16 3.90 40.24
N GLU A 489 -8.60 2.90 41.00
CA GLU A 489 -9.37 1.78 40.45
C GLU A 489 -10.70 2.24 39.84
N ALA A 490 -11.37 3.23 40.43
CA ALA A 490 -12.63 3.74 39.91
C ALA A 490 -12.47 4.33 38.50
N LYS A 491 -11.38 5.06 38.26
CA LYS A 491 -11.05 5.63 36.95
C LYS A 491 -10.66 4.56 35.93
N ARG A 492 -9.90 3.54 36.33
CA ARG A 492 -9.56 2.42 35.45
C ARG A 492 -10.81 1.64 35.07
N GLN A 493 -11.70 1.38 36.02
CA GLN A 493 -12.97 0.72 35.77
C GLN A 493 -13.87 1.52 34.83
N ALA A 494 -13.95 2.85 35.00
CA ALA A 494 -14.72 3.70 34.08
C ALA A 494 -14.23 3.64 32.63
N TYR A 495 -12.92 3.48 32.40
CA TYR A 495 -12.39 3.25 31.05
C TYR A 495 -12.79 1.88 30.49
N ARG A 496 -12.71 0.82 31.31
CA ARG A 496 -13.12 -0.53 30.92
C ARG A 496 -14.61 -0.59 30.58
N ASP A 497 -15.47 -0.05 31.45
CA ASP A 497 -16.93 -0.03 31.25
C ASP A 497 -17.30 0.72 29.96
N ARG A 498 -16.65 1.87 29.71
CA ARG A 498 -16.87 2.63 28.47
C ARG A 498 -16.37 1.87 27.24
N ALA A 499 -15.20 1.24 27.31
CA ALA A 499 -14.67 0.45 26.21
C ALA A 499 -15.58 -0.74 25.90
N GLU A 500 -16.04 -1.47 26.91
CA GLU A 500 -16.99 -2.57 26.75
C GLU A 500 -18.30 -2.10 26.09
N ALA A 501 -18.85 -0.96 26.52
CA ALA A 501 -20.04 -0.38 25.91
C ALA A 501 -19.84 -0.01 24.44
N VAL A 502 -18.67 0.54 24.08
CA VAL A 502 -18.31 0.82 22.69
C VAL A 502 -18.19 -0.48 21.89
N LEU A 503 -17.45 -1.48 22.40
CA LEU A 503 -17.20 -2.75 21.73
C LEU A 503 -18.47 -3.58 21.51
N LYS A 504 -19.45 -3.50 22.42
CA LYS A 504 -20.78 -4.13 22.27
C LYS A 504 -21.65 -3.47 21.20
N GLY A 505 -21.34 -2.22 20.84
CA GLY A 505 -22.05 -1.47 19.81
C GLY A 505 -21.36 -1.47 18.45
N LEU A 506 -20.30 -2.27 18.28
CA LEU A 506 -19.60 -2.44 17.00
C LEU A 506 -20.27 -3.45 16.09
#